data_AF-A0A5K1BP54-F1
#
_entry.id   AF-A0A5K1BP54-F1
#
_cell.length_a   1.000
_cell.length_b   1.000
_cell.length_c   1.000
_cell.angle_alpha   90.00
_cell.angle_beta   90.00
_cell.angle_gamma   90.00
#
_symmetry.space_group_name_H-M   'P 1'
#
loop_
_entity.id
_entity.type
_entity.pdbx_description
1 polymer ?
#
loop_
_entity_poly.entity_id
_entity_poly.type
_entity_poly.pdbx_seq_one_letter_code
_entity_poly.pdbx_strand_id
1 'polypeptide(L)' 'GSSNRKVAATNMNRESSRSHSVFTCVIESCWEKNSTTNFRYGRLNLVDLAGSERQKSSGAEGDRLKEAANINKSLSTLG' A
#
# COMPACT_ATOMS: atom_id res chain seq x y z
N GLY A 1 4.48 9.27 7.90
CA GLY A 1 3.88 8.32 6.95
C GLY A 1 4.96 7.57 6.19
N SER A 2 5.46 8.16 5.10
CA SER A 2 6.50 7.55 4.24
C SER A 2 7.79 7.17 4.98
N SER A 3 8.17 7.94 6.02
CA SER A 3 9.35 7.69 6.86
C SER A 3 9.25 6.46 7.79
N ASN A 4 8.05 5.94 8.05
CA ASN A 4 7.84 4.75 8.91
C ASN A 4 7.79 3.45 8.10
N ARG A 5 8.04 3.54 6.80
CA ARG A 5 8.09 2.41 5.89
C ARG A 5 9.33 1.58 6.22
N LYS A 6 9.14 0.30 6.55
CA LYS A 6 10.26 -0.61 6.80
C LYS A 6 10.91 -0.95 5.47
N VAL A 7 11.93 -0.16 5.10
CA VAL A 7 12.76 -0.42 3.93
C VAL A 7 13.86 -1.38 4.36
N ALA A 8 13.88 -2.56 3.77
CA ALA A 8 15.00 -3.47 3.86
C ALA A 8 15.36 -3.91 2.45
N ALA A 9 16.62 -3.76 2.06
CA ALA A 9 17.10 -4.14 0.75
C ALA A 9 17.15 -5.68 0.61
N THR A 10 16.94 -6.22 -0.58
CA THR A 10 17.39 -7.56 -1.00
C THR A 10 18.24 -7.38 -2.24
N ASN A 11 19.08 -8.37 -2.53
CA ASN A 11 20.00 -8.38 -3.66
C ASN A 11 19.33 -8.29 -5.06
N MET A 12 18.00 -8.28 -5.16
CA MET A 12 17.30 -8.23 -6.45
C MET A 12 16.39 -7.00 -6.60
N ASN A 13 16.17 -6.23 -5.53
CA ASN A 13 15.48 -4.96 -5.62
C ASN A 13 15.92 -4.06 -4.44
N ARG A 14 16.75 -3.06 -4.73
CA ARG A 14 17.26 -2.08 -3.76
C ARG A 14 16.13 -1.19 -3.21
N GLU A 15 14.98 -1.19 -3.88
CA GLU A 15 13.86 -0.27 -3.66
C GLU A 15 12.49 -1.00 -3.65
N SER A 16 12.43 -2.31 -3.35
CA SER A 16 11.11 -2.95 -3.25
C SER A 16 10.38 -2.58 -1.97
N SER A 17 9.14 -2.13 -2.18
CA SER A 17 8.05 -1.96 -1.25
C SER A 17 7.73 -3.25 -0.49
N ARG A 18 8.49 -3.68 0.52
CA ARG A 18 8.15 -4.87 1.34
C ARG A 18 6.95 -4.69 2.27
N SER A 19 6.20 -3.61 2.10
CA SER A 19 5.02 -3.28 2.89
C SER A 19 3.95 -2.73 1.98
N HIS A 20 2.70 -3.10 2.23
CA HIS A 20 1.54 -2.46 1.62
C HIS A 20 1.26 -1.14 2.32
N SER A 21 0.86 -0.12 1.58
CA SER A 21 0.51 1.20 2.12
C SER A 21 -0.85 1.63 1.59
N VAL A 22 -1.70 2.13 2.47
CA VAL A 22 -2.99 2.73 2.13
C VAL A 22 -2.96 4.17 2.56
N PHE A 23 -3.16 5.07 1.61
CA PHE A 23 -3.33 6.49 1.87
C PHE A 23 -4.76 6.89 1.54
N THR A 24 -5.49 7.37 2.54
CA THR A 24 -6.85 7.88 2.36
C THR A 24 -6.81 9.41 2.29
N CYS A 25 -7.23 9.97 1.15
CA CYS A 25 -7.53 11.38 0.99
C CYS A 25 -9.05 11.59 1.09
N VAL A 26 -9.47 12.42 2.04
CA VAL A 26 -10.86 12.86 2.15
C VAL A 26 -10.92 14.27 1.60
N ILE A 27 -11.81 14.48 0.62
CA ILE A 27 -12.06 15.76 -0.02
C ILE A 27 -13.45 16.21 0.41
N GLU A 28 -13.53 17.38 0.98
CA GLU A 28 -14.78 18.01 1.38
C GLU A 28 -14.94 19.32 0.61
N SER A 29 -16.13 19.60 0.13
CA SER A 29 -16.45 20.83 -0.57
C SER A 29 -17.77 21.37 -0.08
N CYS A 30 -17.78 22.66 0.25
CA CYS A 30 -18.97 23.40 0.64
C CYS A 30 -19.13 24.60 -0.29
N TRP A 31 -20.33 24.81 -0.82
CA TRP A 31 -20.63 25.99 -1.62
C TRP A 31 -22.10 26.38 -1.51
N GLU A 32 -22.40 27.65 -1.74
CA GLU A 32 -23.77 28.16 -1.76
C GLU A 32 -24.28 28.29 -3.20
N LYS A 33 -25.54 27.93 -3.41
CA LYS A 33 -26.27 28.17 -4.67
C LYS A 33 -27.73 28.41 -4.35
N ASN A 34 -28.30 29.51 -4.85
CA ASN A 34 -29.71 29.88 -4.64
C ASN A 34 -30.14 29.86 -3.16
N SER A 35 -29.35 30.50 -2.28
CA SER A 35 -29.58 30.52 -0.82
C SER A 35 -29.59 29.13 -0.14
N THR A 36 -29.08 28.11 -0.82
CA THR A 36 -28.92 26.76 -0.28
C THR A 36 -27.44 26.42 -0.17
N THR A 37 -27.00 26.02 1.01
CA THR A 37 -25.64 25.50 1.25
C THR A 37 -25.59 24.04 0.83
N ASN A 38 -24.64 23.71 -0.04
CA ASN A 38 -24.41 22.37 -0.56
C ASN A 38 -23.10 21.83 -0.01
N PHE A 39 -23.09 20.54 0.31
CA PHE A 39 -21.92 19.82 0.78
C PHE A 39 -21.64 18.63 -0.14
N ARG A 40 -20.37 18.38 -0.41
CA ARG A 40 -19.89 17.21 -1.14
C ARG A 40 -18.71 16.61 -0.41
N TYR A 41 -18.77 15.29 -0.24
CA TYR A 41 -17.72 14.50 0.37
C TYR A 41 -17.23 13.46 -0.64
N GLY A 42 -15.93 13.34 -0.78
CA GLY A 42 -15.25 12.34 -1.60
C GLY A 42 -14.18 11.64 -0.77
N ARG A 43 -14.09 10.32 -0.86
CA ARG A 43 -13.02 9.54 -0.23
C ARG A 43 -12.23 8.81 -1.31
N LEU A 44 -10.96 9.17 -1.45
CA LEU A 44 -10.02 8.55 -2.37
C LEU A 44 -9.04 7.69 -1.57
N ASN A 45 -8.98 6.39 -1.85
CA ASN A 45 -7.98 5.49 -1.28
C ASN A 45 -6.92 5.21 -2.34
N LEU A 46 -5.69 5.68 -2.11
CA LEU A 46 -4.51 5.36 -2.91
C LEU A 46 -3.80 4.19 -2.23
N VAL A 47 -3.77 3.04 -2.91
CA VAL A 47 -3.22 1.80 -2.37
C VAL A 47 -1.96 1.42 -3.14
N ASP A 48 -0.83 1.36 -2.44
CA ASP A 48 0.45 0.82 -2.92
C ASP A 48 0.61 -0.60 -2.35
N LEU A 49 0.67 -1.60 -3.21
CA LEU A 49 0.83 -2.99 -2.80
C LEU A 49 2.27 -3.45 -2.98
N ALA A 50 2.75 -4.24 -2.03
CA ALA A 50 4.04 -4.92 -2.14
C ALA A 50 4.08 -5.85 -3.37
N GLY A 51 5.30 -6.12 -3.84
CA GLY A 51 5.53 -7.01 -4.99
C GLY A 51 5.06 -8.44 -4.73
N SER A 52 4.56 -9.09 -5.79
CA SER A 52 4.05 -10.47 -5.75
C SER A 52 5.11 -11.50 -6.19
N GLU A 53 6.39 -11.27 -5.87
CA GLU A 53 7.47 -12.11 -6.36
C GLU A 53 7.43 -13.56 -5.82
N ARG A 54 7.85 -14.51 -6.67
CA ARG A 54 7.94 -15.92 -6.28
C ARG A 54 9.15 -16.15 -5.36
N GLN A 55 8.90 -16.86 -4.26
CA GLN A 55 9.90 -17.14 -3.23
C GLN A 55 11.15 -17.84 -3.79
N LYS A 56 10.95 -18.83 -4.70
CA LYS A 56 12.04 -19.60 -5.33
C LYS A 56 13.02 -18.75 -6.13
N SER A 57 12.59 -17.62 -6.68
CA SER A 57 13.45 -16.69 -7.45
C SER A 57 14.08 -15.61 -6.59
N SER A 58 13.61 -15.42 -5.34
CA SER A 58 14.04 -14.31 -4.47
C SER A 58 15.33 -14.59 -3.68
N GLY A 59 15.72 -15.86 -3.53
CA GLY A 59 16.85 -16.27 -2.68
C GLY A 59 16.67 -15.91 -1.20
N ALA A 60 15.43 -15.70 -0.74
CA ALA A 60 15.14 -15.33 0.64
C ALA A 60 15.26 -16.54 1.59
N GLU A 61 16.05 -16.40 2.65
CA GLU A 61 16.26 -17.41 3.69
C GLU A 61 15.82 -16.92 5.08
N GLY A 62 15.55 -17.85 6.00
CA GLY A 62 15.20 -17.55 7.39
C GLY A 62 13.99 -16.61 7.52
N ASP A 63 14.15 -15.51 8.24
CA ASP A 63 13.06 -14.56 8.49
C ASP A 63 12.60 -13.80 7.23
N ARG A 64 13.45 -13.71 6.19
CA ARG A 64 13.06 -13.11 4.91
C ARG A 64 12.09 -13.97 4.12
N LEU A 65 12.22 -15.29 4.23
CA LEU A 65 11.28 -16.23 3.63
C LEU A 65 9.90 -16.11 4.30
N LYS A 66 9.86 -15.98 5.63
CA LYS A 66 8.61 -15.78 6.38
C LYS A 66 7.93 -14.47 6.00
N GLU A 67 8.69 -13.38 5.91
CA GLU A 67 8.19 -12.07 5.50
C GLU A 67 7.57 -12.11 4.10
N ALA A 68 8.28 -12.66 3.13
CA ALA A 68 7.83 -12.67 1.75
C ALA A 68 6.68 -13.69 1.50
N ALA A 69 6.59 -14.77 2.29
CA ALA A 69 5.41 -15.63 2.34
C ALA A 69 4.15 -14.87 2.83
N ASN A 70 4.30 -14.02 3.87
CA ASN A 70 3.19 -13.23 4.39
C ASN A 70 2.71 -12.16 3.39
N ILE A 71 3.63 -11.52 2.66
CA ILE A 71 3.29 -10.57 1.57
C ILE A 71 2.48 -11.27 0.48
N ASN A 72 2.93 -12.44 0.02
CA ASN A 72 2.20 -13.18 -1.00
C ASN A 72 0.83 -13.68 -0.51
N LYS A 73 0.71 -14.02 0.78
CA LYS A 73 -0.56 -14.39 1.40
C LYS A 73 -1.54 -13.22 1.46
N SER A 74 -1.10 -12.01 1.81
CA SER A 74 -1.99 -10.84 1.80
C SER A 74 -2.45 -10.48 0.38
N LEU A 75 -1.56 -10.61 -0.61
CA LEU A 75 -1.90 -10.42 -2.03
C LEU A 75 -2.89 -11.47 -2.56
N SER A 76 -2.72 -12.74 -2.20
CA SER A 76 -3.65 -13.79 -2.62
C SER A 76 -5.04 -13.66 -1.98
N THR A 77 -5.17 -12.92 -0.88
CA THR A 77 -6.46 -12.66 -0.22
C THR A 77 -7.24 -11.54 -0.91
N LEU A 78 -6.58 -10.73 -1.75
CA LEU A 78 -7.19 -9.66 -2.53
C LEU A 78 -7.72 -10.11 -3.90
N GLY A 79 -7.37 -11.32 -4.35
CA GLY A 79 -7.71 -11.88 -5.66
C GLY A 79 -8.75 -12.98 -5.61
#